data_AF-A0A256H5J4-F1
#
_entry.id   AF-A0A256H5J4-F1
#
_cell.length_a   1.000
_cell.length_b   1.000
_cell.length_c   1.000
_cell.angle_alpha   90.00
_cell.angle_beta   90.00
_cell.angle_gamma   90.00
#
_symmetry.space_group_name_H-M   'P 1'
#
loop_
_entity.id
_entity.type
_entity.pdbx_description
1 polymer ?
#
loop_
_entity_poly.entity_id
_entity_poly.type
_entity_poly.pdbx_seq_one_letter_code
_entity_poly.pdbx_strand_id
1 'polypeptide(L)' 'LDAPHLTPVHDPVSHLAYAARGSDVRHTVCAGEVLMRDREVLTLDADAVQERAAEAAADLVDRVDQ' A
#
# COMPACT_ATOMS: atom_id res chain seq x y z
N LEU A 1 14.87 9.12 -2.20
CA LEU A 1 15.02 7.78 -2.84
C LEU A 1 16.14 7.08 -2.08
N ASP A 2 15.93 6.87 -0.78
CA ASP A 2 17.05 6.76 0.16
C ASP A 2 17.01 5.44 0.94
N ALA A 3 16.21 4.49 0.45
CA ALA A 3 16.12 3.16 1.02
C ALA A 3 17.26 2.27 0.47
N PRO A 4 17.85 1.39 1.28
CA PRO A 4 18.96 0.53 0.86
C PRO A 4 18.64 -0.35 -0.36
N HIS A 5 17.39 -0.83 -0.47
CA HIS A 5 16.96 -1.63 -1.62
C HIS A 5 16.80 -0.84 -2.92
N LEU A 6 16.93 0.49 -2.88
CA LEU A 6 16.87 1.36 -4.05
C LEU A 6 18.27 1.84 -4.53
N THR A 7 19.34 1.19 -4.11
CA THR A 7 20.70 1.60 -4.46
C THR A 7 21.63 0.43 -4.75
N PRO A 8 22.53 0.56 -5.75
CA PRO A 8 22.64 1.67 -6.72
C PRO A 8 21.57 1.61 -7.84
N VAL A 9 21.29 2.76 -8.48
CA VAL A 9 20.40 2.81 -9.66
C VAL A 9 21.23 2.72 -10.93
N HIS A 10 21.25 1.55 -11.56
CA HIS A 10 21.93 1.35 -12.86
C HIS A 10 21.00 1.61 -14.05
N ASP A 11 19.79 1.04 -14.02
CA ASP A 11 18.75 1.22 -15.03
C ASP A 11 17.40 1.46 -14.33
N PRO A 12 16.77 2.65 -14.47
CA PRO A 12 15.55 2.99 -13.74
C PRO A 12 14.36 2.06 -13.98
N VAL A 13 14.21 1.48 -15.18
CA VAL A 13 13.08 0.58 -15.51
C VAL A 13 13.24 -0.75 -14.78
N SER A 14 14.41 -1.35 -14.87
CA SER A 14 14.76 -2.55 -14.11
C SER A 14 14.68 -2.29 -12.61
N HIS A 15 15.09 -1.10 -12.17
CA HIS A 15 15.02 -0.69 -10.77
C HIS A 15 13.57 -0.61 -10.27
N LEU A 16 12.66 -0.05 -11.08
CA LEU A 16 11.23 -0.03 -10.78
C LEU A 16 10.64 -1.44 -10.74
N ALA A 17 11.01 -2.31 -11.70
CA ALA A 17 10.43 -3.64 -11.82
C ALA A 17 10.92 -4.63 -10.74
N TYR A 18 12.19 -4.55 -10.36
CA TYR A 18 12.84 -5.60 -9.57
C TYR A 18 13.31 -5.15 -8.18
N ALA A 19 13.51 -3.85 -7.96
CA ALA A 19 14.01 -3.33 -6.69
C ALA A 19 12.91 -2.65 -5.86
N ALA A 20 12.05 -1.85 -6.52
CA ALA A 20 11.00 -1.10 -5.85
C ALA A 20 9.90 -2.00 -5.26
N ARG A 21 9.28 -1.52 -4.18
CA ARG A 21 8.17 -2.14 -3.48
C ARG A 21 6.97 -1.19 -3.42
N GLY A 22 5.79 -1.73 -3.11
CA GLY A 22 4.58 -0.91 -2.91
C GLY A 22 4.76 0.20 -1.85
N SER A 23 5.56 -0.04 -0.82
CA SER A 23 5.88 0.94 0.24
C SER A 23 6.69 2.15 -0.25
N ASP A 24 7.31 2.05 -1.43
CA ASP A 24 8.11 3.15 -2.00
C ASP A 24 7.23 4.20 -2.68
N VAL A 25 5.95 3.90 -2.95
CA VAL A 25 4.99 4.86 -3.50
C VAL A 25 4.71 5.96 -2.46
N ARG A 26 4.94 7.22 -2.84
CA ARG A 26 4.74 8.39 -1.97
C ARG A 26 3.40 9.09 -2.22
N HIS A 27 2.93 9.10 -3.47
CA HIS A 27 1.71 9.79 -3.89
C HIS A 27 0.95 8.94 -4.91
N THR A 28 -0.38 8.96 -4.87
CA THR A 28 -1.25 8.35 -5.90
C THR A 28 -2.32 9.34 -6.34
N VAL A 29 -2.62 9.34 -7.64
CA VAL A 29 -3.63 10.22 -8.25
C VAL A 29 -4.52 9.39 -9.17
N CYS A 30 -5.83 9.55 -9.05
CA CYS A 30 -6.82 8.91 -9.90
C CYS A 30 -7.85 9.93 -10.36
N ALA A 31 -8.14 10.00 -11.66
CA ALA A 31 -9.10 10.95 -12.23
C ALA A 31 -8.88 12.43 -11.82
N GLY A 32 -7.63 12.83 -11.55
CA GLY A 32 -7.29 14.17 -11.09
C GLY A 32 -7.40 14.40 -9.57
N GLU A 33 -7.85 13.40 -8.81
CA GLU A 33 -7.93 13.41 -7.35
C GLU A 33 -6.68 12.77 -6.73
N VAL A 34 -6.11 13.41 -5.72
CA VAL A 34 -4.99 12.86 -4.94
C VAL A 34 -5.54 11.93 -3.88
N LEU A 35 -5.29 10.62 -4.02
CA LEU A 35 -5.80 9.62 -3.09
C LEU A 35 -4.85 9.39 -1.90
N MET A 36 -3.55 9.55 -2.13
CA MET A 36 -2.50 9.47 -1.11
C MET A 36 -1.47 10.56 -1.34
N ARG A 37 -1.03 11.23 -0.27
CA ARG A 37 0.04 12.23 -0.29
C ARG A 37 1.01 11.99 0.85
N ASP A 38 2.32 12.00 0.54
CA ASP A 38 3.36 11.81 1.56
C ASP A 38 3.20 10.53 2.39
N ARG A 39 2.65 9.48 1.76
CA ARG A 39 2.27 8.19 2.38
C ARG A 39 1.08 8.26 3.35
N GLU A 40 0.35 9.37 3.38
CA GLU A 40 -0.92 9.51 4.08
C GLU A 40 -2.08 9.31 3.10
N VAL A 41 -2.97 8.36 3.39
CA VAL A 41 -4.19 8.12 2.60
C VAL A 41 -5.21 9.23 2.93
N LEU A 42 -5.72 9.90 1.90
CA LEU A 42 -6.58 11.08 2.07
C LEU A 42 -8.08 10.77 1.95
N THR A 43 -8.43 9.58 1.46
CA THR A 43 -9.80 9.23 1.08
C THR A 43 -10.45 8.17 1.97
N LEU A 44 -9.68 7.55 2.87
CA LEU A 44 -10.11 6.46 3.74
C LEU A 44 -9.42 6.59 5.10
N ASP A 45 -10.12 6.21 6.17
CA ASP A 45 -9.53 5.98 7.48
C ASP A 45 -8.88 4.59 7.49
N ALA A 46 -7.55 4.55 7.49
CA ALA A 46 -6.80 3.31 7.41
C ALA A 46 -7.04 2.39 8.62
N ASP A 47 -7.16 2.96 9.82
CA ASP A 47 -7.32 2.18 11.06
C ASP A 47 -8.72 1.56 11.08
N ALA A 48 -9.75 2.34 10.75
CA ALA A 48 -11.13 1.83 10.69
C ALA A 48 -11.32 0.78 9.58
N VAL A 49 -10.58 0.88 8.48
CA VAL A 49 -10.59 -0.15 7.41
C VAL A 49 -9.91 -1.43 7.90
N GLN A 50 -8.78 -1.32 8.61
CA GLN A 50 -8.08 -2.49 9.15
C GLN A 50 -8.91 -3.22 10.20
N GLU A 51 -9.57 -2.49 11.11
CA GLU A 51 -10.48 -3.06 12.12
C GLU A 51 -11.60 -3.86 11.45
N ARG A 52 -12.31 -3.24 10.49
CA ARG A 52 -13.36 -3.92 9.72
C ARG A 52 -12.86 -5.14 8.97
N ALA A 53 -11.66 -5.09 8.41
CA ALA A 53 -11.08 -6.23 7.72
C ALA A 53 -10.79 -7.39 8.68
N ALA A 54 -10.32 -7.09 9.89
CA ALA A 54 -10.09 -8.10 10.94
C ALA A 54 -11.40 -8.74 11.42
N GLU A 55 -12.45 -7.95 11.66
CA GLU A 55 -13.79 -8.44 12.00
C GLU A 55 -14.33 -9.37 10.91
N ALA A 56 -14.29 -8.92 9.64
CA ALA A 56 -14.77 -9.72 8.51
C ALA A 56 -13.99 -11.04 8.34
N ALA A 57 -12.69 -11.04 8.67
CA ALA A 57 -11.88 -12.25 8.64
C ALA A 57 -12.29 -13.24 9.75
N ALA A 58 -12.56 -12.75 10.96
CA ALA A 58 -13.05 -13.58 12.06
C ALA A 58 -14.42 -14.20 11.73
N ASP A 59 -15.36 -13.39 11.23
CA ASP A 59 -16.69 -13.85 10.81
C ASP A 59 -16.62 -14.91 9.69
N LEU A 60 -15.63 -14.83 8.81
CA LEU A 60 -15.43 -15.83 7.77
C LEU A 60 -14.98 -17.18 8.36
N VAL A 61 -14.08 -17.16 9.34
CA VAL A 61 -13.61 -18.37 10.02
C VAL A 61 -14.73 -19.02 10.82
N ASP A 62 -15.47 -18.24 11.61
CA ASP A 62 -16.57 -18.74 12.45
C ASP A 62 -17.70 -19.41 11.64
N ARG A 63 -17.86 -19.05 10.37
CA ARG A 63 -18.84 -19.70 9.47
C ARG A 63 -18.39 -21.05 8.93
N VAL A 64 -17.09 -21.32 8.91
CA VAL A 64 -16.53 -22.61 8.46
C VAL A 64 -16.55 -23.63 9.60
N ASP A 65 -16.42 -23.17 10.84
CA ASP A 65 -16.39 -24.01 12.03
C ASP A 65 -17.80 -24.38 12.57
N GLN A 66 -18.87 -23.90 11.94
CA GLN A 66 -20.28 -24.18 12.28
C GLN A 66 -20.89 -25.34 11.49
#